data_AF-A0A8C0AH79-F1
#
_entry.id   AF-A0A8C0AH79-F1
#
_cell.length_a   1.000
_cell.length_b   1.000
_cell.length_c   1.000
_cell.angle_alpha   90.00
_cell.angle_beta   90.00
_cell.angle_gamma   90.00
#
_symmetry.space_group_name_H-M   'P 1'
#
loop_
_entity.id
_entity.type
_entity.pdbx_description
1 polymer ?
#
loop_
_entity_poly.entity_id
_entity_poly.type
_entity_poly.pdbx_seq_one_letter_code
_entity_poly.pdbx_strand_id
1 'polypeptide(L)'
;MGPRGLPLLVATLAGCLFPARGCVICDPKVREALNSLEMDYLPGHLEANHHKKVMEKIKQALEDFKDLPIDEDSYMGVVDEATLEKSSWSLLKDMKRITDSDAKGELFVKEMLWMLHLAKNTFASYAAQFQKEGLMLQPLIWCSTCQKQVHACRKSKNCGEREVKVHHMEDMILDCELNWHKISQGLTDYSFYRVWKNNSETLVSKGKEPILTKTMVRPKDAGTYRCELGSIQSSPATIIYFHVTVLPKRIQEEIPSPNTETQDETALGEVALDRPHTTTDFEPQTPKPEQLLRRRLLGVLIWGLVVLTVGVLTAILFSRSGKVVDFIKSRFSSGSRAA
;
A
#
# COMPACT_ATOMS: atom_id res chain seq x y z
N MET A 1 -37.38 39.93 44.24
CA MET A 1 -36.08 39.42 43.77
C MET A 1 -36.12 39.41 42.25
N GLY A 2 -35.32 40.25 41.59
CA GLY A 2 -35.44 40.57 40.17
C GLY A 2 -34.86 39.51 39.22
N PRO A 3 -35.17 39.62 37.92
CA PRO A 3 -34.75 38.66 36.89
C PRO A 3 -33.31 38.96 36.46
N ARG A 4 -32.45 37.94 36.48
CA ARG A 4 -31.13 37.93 35.83
C ARG A 4 -31.22 36.79 34.82
N GLY A 5 -31.28 37.02 33.52
CA GLY A 5 -30.31 37.78 32.73
C GLY A 5 -29.64 36.74 31.83
N LEU A 6 -30.22 36.51 30.66
CA LEU A 6 -29.55 35.82 29.57
C LEU A 6 -28.64 36.85 28.89
N PRO A 7 -27.38 36.51 28.62
CA PRO A 7 -26.84 36.94 27.34
C PRO A 7 -26.29 35.75 26.55
N LEU A 8 -26.56 35.84 25.25
CA LEU A 8 -25.97 35.15 24.13
C LEU A 8 -24.56 34.59 24.41
N LEU A 9 -24.41 33.29 24.18
CA LEU A 9 -23.19 32.71 23.62
C LEU A 9 -23.55 32.01 22.30
N VAL A 10 -23.82 32.83 21.28
CA VAL A 10 -23.77 32.42 19.88
C VAL A 10 -22.52 33.07 19.29
N ALA A 11 -21.38 32.43 19.53
CA ALA A 11 -20.11 32.58 18.82
C ALA A 11 -19.27 31.42 19.37
N THR A 12 -19.05 30.32 18.66
CA THR A 12 -18.15 30.25 17.51
C THR A 12 -18.40 28.95 16.71
N LEU A 13 -19.19 29.01 15.64
CA LEU A 13 -19.21 27.98 14.58
C LEU A 13 -18.73 28.58 13.25
N ALA A 14 -17.64 29.34 13.29
CA ALA A 14 -16.98 29.87 12.11
C ALA A 14 -15.46 29.67 12.17
N GLY A 15 -15.01 28.55 12.76
CA GLY A 15 -13.60 28.26 12.97
C GLY A 15 -13.24 26.79 12.82
N CYS A 16 -13.81 26.08 11.84
CA CYS A 16 -13.35 24.73 11.46
C CYS A 16 -13.74 24.33 10.02
N LEU A 17 -13.94 25.29 9.10
CA LEU A 17 -13.79 25.00 7.68
C LEU A 17 -12.36 25.38 7.29
N PHE A 18 -11.38 24.64 7.81
CA PHE A 18 -10.11 24.58 7.09
C PHE A 18 -10.46 24.00 5.72
N PRO A 19 -10.14 24.69 4.61
CA PRO A 19 -10.27 24.11 3.28
C PRO A 19 -9.63 22.74 3.34
N ALA A 20 -10.37 21.70 2.99
CA ALA A 20 -9.87 20.34 3.04
C ALA A 20 -8.66 20.28 2.10
N ARG A 21 -7.45 20.30 2.66
CA ARG A 21 -6.23 20.45 1.87
C ARG A 21 -5.99 19.16 1.08
N GLY A 22 -5.48 19.30 -0.14
CA GLY A 22 -5.02 18.17 -0.93
C GLY A 22 -3.71 17.62 -0.39
N CYS A 23 -3.44 16.31 -0.53
CA CYS A 23 -2.23 15.70 0.03
C CYS A 23 -0.95 16.42 -0.43
N VAL A 24 -0.81 16.66 -1.74
CA VAL A 24 0.39 17.29 -2.32
C VAL A 24 0.56 18.75 -1.92
N ILE A 25 -0.53 19.45 -1.55
CA ILE A 25 -0.48 20.84 -1.05
C ILE A 25 0.19 20.91 0.33
N CYS A 26 0.25 19.78 1.06
CA CYS A 26 0.93 19.72 2.34
C CYS A 26 2.45 19.93 2.21
N ASP A 27 3.04 19.67 1.04
CA ASP A 27 4.44 19.97 0.77
C ASP A 27 4.65 21.49 0.60
N PRO A 28 5.52 22.13 1.40
CA PRO A 28 5.88 23.54 1.24
C PRO A 28 6.34 23.91 -0.18
N LYS A 29 7.09 23.03 -0.86
CA LYS A 29 7.64 23.29 -2.20
C LYS A 29 6.52 23.43 -3.24
N VAL A 30 5.44 22.67 -3.09
CA VAL A 30 4.26 22.77 -3.97
C VAL A 30 3.56 24.11 -3.76
N ARG A 31 3.42 24.56 -2.51
CA ARG A 31 2.83 25.87 -2.19
C ARG A 31 3.66 27.03 -2.74
N GLU A 32 4.98 26.95 -2.62
CA GLU A 32 5.90 27.93 -3.19
C GLU A 32 5.79 27.98 -4.72
N ALA A 33 5.73 26.83 -5.39
CA ALA A 33 5.56 26.77 -6.84
C ALA A 33 4.22 27.36 -7.31
N LEU A 34 3.13 27.15 -6.55
CA LEU A 34 1.83 27.77 -6.85
C LEU A 34 1.87 29.29 -6.70
N ASN A 35 2.57 29.79 -5.68
CA ASN A 35 2.75 31.23 -5.50
C ASN A 35 3.57 31.83 -6.64
N SER A 36 4.66 31.18 -7.06
CA SER A 36 5.47 31.64 -8.20
C SER A 36 4.70 31.56 -9.52
N LEU A 37 3.87 30.52 -9.72
CA LEU A 37 2.99 30.44 -10.88
C LEU A 37 2.06 31.66 -10.95
N GLU A 38 1.42 32.01 -9.83
CA GLU A 38 0.49 33.14 -9.72
C GLU A 38 1.17 34.50 -9.90
N MET A 39 2.32 34.71 -9.25
CA MET A 39 2.99 36.01 -9.18
C MET A 39 3.95 36.28 -10.34
N ASP A 40 4.64 35.25 -10.82
CA ASP A 40 5.76 35.42 -11.77
C ASP A 40 5.37 34.96 -13.18
N TYR A 41 4.64 33.85 -13.31
CA TYR A 41 4.33 33.26 -14.61
C TYR A 41 3.06 33.84 -15.24
N LEU A 42 1.93 33.82 -14.54
CA LEU A 42 0.64 34.25 -15.10
C LEU A 42 0.64 35.67 -15.69
N PRO A 43 1.28 36.69 -15.09
CA PRO A 43 1.29 38.05 -15.66
C PRO A 43 1.83 38.14 -17.09
N GLY A 44 2.78 37.28 -17.46
CA GLY A 44 3.36 37.25 -18.80
C GLY A 44 2.70 36.29 -19.79
N HIS A 45 1.81 35.40 -19.31
CA HIS A 45 1.36 34.23 -20.08
C HIS A 45 -0.15 34.08 -20.17
N LEU A 46 -0.92 34.87 -19.42
CA LEU A 46 -2.37 34.84 -19.42
C LEU A 46 -2.94 36.26 -19.24
N GLU A 47 -4.12 36.54 -19.79
CA GLU A 47 -4.78 37.83 -19.56
C GLU A 47 -5.19 38.01 -18.09
N ALA A 48 -5.02 39.24 -17.57
CA ALA A 48 -5.18 39.56 -16.14
C ALA A 48 -6.57 39.25 -15.57
N ASN A 49 -7.62 39.42 -16.37
CA ASN A 49 -9.01 39.08 -16.02
C ASN A 49 -9.20 37.57 -15.73
N HIS A 50 -8.34 36.70 -16.25
CA HIS A 50 -8.43 35.25 -16.10
C HIS A 50 -7.56 34.69 -14.97
N HIS A 51 -6.57 35.44 -14.47
CA HIS A 51 -5.59 34.96 -13.48
C HIS A 51 -6.24 34.31 -12.26
N LYS A 52 -7.13 35.05 -11.58
CA LYS A 52 -7.80 34.58 -10.36
C LYS A 52 -8.59 33.28 -10.61
N LYS A 53 -9.38 33.25 -11.68
CA LYS A 53 -10.25 32.12 -12.01
C LYS A 53 -9.44 30.87 -12.37
N VAL A 54 -8.31 31.03 -13.06
CA VAL A 54 -7.42 29.91 -13.39
C VAL A 54 -6.72 29.39 -12.14
N MET A 55 -6.21 30.27 -11.27
CA MET A 55 -5.59 29.85 -10.01
C MET A 55 -6.57 29.14 -9.08
N GLU A 56 -7.82 29.60 -8.97
CA GLU A 56 -8.87 28.89 -8.22
C GLU A 56 -9.09 27.47 -8.75
N LYS A 57 -9.14 27.29 -10.08
CA LYS A 57 -9.26 25.95 -10.68
C LYS A 57 -8.05 25.06 -10.42
N ILE A 58 -6.84 25.60 -10.49
CA ILE A 58 -5.61 24.86 -10.21
C ILE A 58 -5.57 24.42 -8.75
N LYS A 59 -5.86 25.34 -7.82
CA LYS A 59 -5.91 25.05 -6.38
C LYS A 59 -6.98 23.98 -6.08
N GLN A 60 -8.18 24.12 -6.65
CA GLN A 60 -9.23 23.12 -6.51
C GLN A 60 -8.80 21.74 -7.04
N ALA A 61 -8.21 21.69 -8.23
CA ALA A 61 -7.76 20.43 -8.82
C ALA A 61 -6.71 19.72 -7.95
N LEU A 62 -5.86 20.47 -7.24
CA LEU A 62 -4.89 19.93 -6.29
C LEU A 62 -5.53 19.52 -4.96
N GLU A 63 -6.54 20.25 -4.49
CA GLU A 63 -7.35 19.85 -3.33
C GLU A 63 -8.05 18.52 -3.57
N ASP A 64 -8.56 18.31 -4.79
CA ASP A 64 -9.23 17.07 -5.20
C ASP A 64 -8.30 15.84 -5.20
N PHE A 65 -6.98 15.99 -4.97
CA PHE A 65 -6.07 14.84 -4.82
C PHE A 65 -6.38 14.02 -3.56
N LYS A 66 -7.01 14.63 -2.55
CA LYS A 66 -7.51 13.90 -1.37
C LYS A 66 -8.75 13.06 -1.68
N ASP A 67 -9.47 13.38 -2.76
CA ASP A 67 -10.73 12.76 -3.13
C ASP A 67 -10.46 11.59 -4.07
N LEU A 68 -9.86 10.55 -3.50
CA LEU A 68 -9.68 9.22 -4.10
C LEU A 68 -10.62 8.23 -3.39
N PRO A 69 -11.04 7.13 -4.06
CA PRO A 69 -11.85 6.10 -3.43
C PRO A 69 -11.15 5.60 -2.17
N ILE A 70 -11.81 5.76 -1.02
CA ILE A 70 -11.28 5.27 0.25
C ILE A 70 -11.61 3.79 0.36
N ASP A 71 -10.58 2.97 0.37
CA ASP A 71 -10.66 1.51 0.54
C ASP A 71 -9.43 1.04 1.31
N GLU A 72 -9.61 0.07 2.21
CA GLU A 72 -8.54 -0.43 3.10
C GLU A 72 -7.34 -1.04 2.35
N ASP A 73 -7.54 -1.43 1.08
CA ASP A 73 -6.51 -1.98 0.21
C ASP A 73 -6.03 -0.97 -0.85
N SER A 74 -6.47 0.31 -0.81
CA SER A 74 -6.05 1.33 -1.79
C SER A 74 -5.67 2.70 -1.22
N TYR A 75 -6.51 3.35 -0.41
CA TYR A 75 -6.23 4.71 0.06
C TYR A 75 -7.09 5.04 1.27
N MET A 76 -6.48 5.61 2.31
CA MET A 76 -7.17 5.94 3.57
C MET A 76 -7.16 7.43 3.91
N GLY A 77 -6.97 8.32 2.94
CA GLY A 77 -6.90 9.77 3.22
C GLY A 77 -5.58 10.21 3.87
N VAL A 78 -4.59 9.31 3.93
CA VAL A 78 -3.30 9.49 4.59
C VAL A 78 -2.17 8.95 3.71
N VAL A 79 -1.00 9.58 3.78
CA VAL A 79 0.22 9.14 3.10
C VAL A 79 1.42 9.29 4.02
N ASP A 80 2.49 8.53 3.77
CA ASP A 80 3.77 8.77 4.43
C ASP A 80 4.56 9.89 3.74
N GLU A 81 5.65 10.32 4.39
CA GLU A 81 6.47 11.43 3.91
C GLU A 81 7.15 11.12 2.57
N ALA A 82 7.61 9.88 2.37
CA ALA A 82 8.25 9.45 1.13
C ALA A 82 7.25 9.47 -0.05
N THR A 83 6.01 9.02 0.17
CA THR A 83 4.95 9.10 -0.84
C THR A 83 4.59 10.53 -1.15
N LEU A 84 4.48 11.40 -0.13
CA LEU A 84 4.24 12.83 -0.33
C LEU A 84 5.37 13.45 -1.17
N GLU A 85 6.62 13.27 -0.79
CA GLU A 85 7.78 13.83 -1.48
C GLU A 85 7.86 13.36 -2.93
N LYS A 86 7.69 12.06 -3.18
CA LYS A 86 7.71 11.48 -4.53
C LYS A 86 6.60 12.10 -5.41
N SER A 87 5.42 12.27 -4.84
CA SER A 87 4.25 12.84 -5.54
C SER A 87 4.46 14.32 -5.84
N SER A 88 4.92 15.08 -4.86
CA SER A 88 5.25 16.50 -5.00
C SER A 88 6.34 16.72 -6.03
N TRP A 89 7.42 15.94 -5.99
CA TRP A 89 8.51 16.06 -6.96
C TRP A 89 8.05 15.76 -8.39
N SER A 90 7.24 14.70 -8.57
CA SER A 90 6.68 14.37 -9.88
C SER A 90 5.80 15.49 -10.43
N LEU A 91 4.91 16.04 -9.59
CA LEU A 91 4.04 17.17 -9.94
C LEU A 91 4.87 18.41 -10.33
N LEU A 92 5.83 18.79 -9.48
CA LEU A 92 6.67 19.97 -9.69
C LEU A 92 7.49 19.85 -10.97
N LYS A 93 8.00 18.66 -11.29
CA LYS A 93 8.72 18.41 -12.54
C LYS A 93 7.82 18.67 -13.76
N ASP A 94 6.58 18.19 -13.72
CA ASP A 94 5.66 18.35 -14.85
C ASP A 94 5.11 19.77 -14.97
N MET A 95 4.86 20.46 -13.84
CA MET A 95 4.56 21.90 -13.80
C MET A 95 5.70 22.72 -14.41
N LYS A 96 6.93 22.44 -13.98
CA LYS A 96 8.13 23.11 -14.48
C LYS A 96 8.30 22.91 -15.98
N ARG A 97 8.03 21.71 -16.50
CA ARG A 97 8.08 21.43 -17.94
C ARG A 97 7.12 22.32 -18.73
N ILE A 98 5.90 22.56 -18.21
CA ILE A 98 4.93 23.45 -18.87
C ILE A 98 5.42 24.90 -18.81
N THR A 99 5.89 25.37 -17.64
CA THR A 99 6.37 26.76 -17.52
C THR A 99 7.62 27.01 -18.37
N ASP A 100 8.55 26.06 -18.42
CA ASP A 100 9.77 26.14 -19.22
C ASP A 100 9.47 26.08 -20.74
N SER A 101 8.29 25.59 -21.15
CA SER A 101 7.85 25.58 -22.56
C SER A 101 7.31 26.91 -23.06
N ASP A 102 7.20 27.94 -22.20
CA ASP A 102 6.64 29.26 -22.53
C ASP A 102 5.21 29.19 -23.11
N ALA A 103 4.43 28.18 -22.70
CA ALA A 103 3.03 28.02 -23.13
C ALA A 103 2.17 29.21 -22.66
N LYS A 104 1.27 29.71 -23.53
CA LYS A 104 0.49 30.93 -23.27
C LYS A 104 -1.01 30.74 -23.52
N GLY A 105 -1.81 31.59 -22.90
CA GLY A 105 -3.25 31.70 -23.12
C GLY A 105 -3.99 30.39 -22.88
N GLU A 106 -4.87 30.02 -23.81
CA GLU A 106 -5.71 28.82 -23.69
C GLU A 106 -4.90 27.52 -23.70
N LEU A 107 -3.77 27.48 -24.42
CA LEU A 107 -2.89 26.31 -24.48
C LEU A 107 -2.32 26.00 -23.10
N PHE A 108 -1.77 27.00 -22.41
CA PHE A 108 -1.29 26.89 -21.04
C PHE A 108 -2.37 26.32 -20.11
N VAL A 109 -3.59 26.86 -20.17
CA VAL A 109 -4.69 26.43 -19.30
C VAL A 109 -5.05 24.96 -19.55
N LYS A 110 -5.12 24.53 -20.82
CA LYS A 110 -5.42 23.14 -21.18
C LYS A 110 -4.33 22.18 -20.71
N GLU A 111 -3.07 22.50 -20.99
CA GLU A 111 -1.94 21.64 -20.61
C GLU A 111 -1.80 21.52 -19.10
N MET A 112 -1.95 22.62 -18.36
CA MET A 112 -1.86 22.63 -16.91
C MET A 112 -2.97 21.78 -16.27
N LEU A 113 -4.23 21.98 -16.66
CA LEU A 113 -5.35 21.22 -16.11
C LEU A 113 -5.28 19.73 -16.49
N TRP A 114 -4.84 19.41 -17.71
CA TRP A 114 -4.62 18.03 -18.13
C TRP A 114 -3.50 17.35 -17.34
N MET A 115 -2.38 18.05 -17.13
CA MET A 115 -1.27 17.57 -16.31
C MET A 115 -1.72 17.30 -14.86
N LEU A 116 -2.50 18.20 -14.26
CA LEU A 116 -3.04 18.01 -12.91
C LEU A 116 -3.93 16.76 -12.82
N HIS A 117 -4.75 16.50 -13.84
CA HIS A 117 -5.55 15.28 -13.92
C HIS A 117 -4.67 14.01 -13.97
N LEU A 118 -3.61 14.01 -14.77
CA LEU A 118 -2.66 12.90 -14.84
C LEU A 118 -1.89 12.71 -13.52
N ALA A 119 -1.46 13.81 -12.91
CA ALA A 119 -0.76 13.79 -11.63
C ALA A 119 -1.63 13.21 -10.50
N LYS A 120 -2.94 13.44 -10.51
CA LYS A 120 -3.90 12.81 -9.58
C LYS A 120 -3.91 11.29 -9.72
N ASN A 121 -3.91 10.76 -10.95
CA ASN A 121 -3.89 9.32 -11.19
C ASN A 121 -2.56 8.70 -10.73
N THR A 122 -1.44 9.37 -11.00
CA THR A 122 -0.11 8.94 -10.53
C THR A 122 -0.05 8.92 -9.01
N PHE A 123 -0.57 9.97 -8.35
CA PHE A 123 -0.67 10.03 -6.89
C PHE A 123 -1.45 8.84 -6.31
N ALA A 124 -2.61 8.51 -6.90
CA ALA A 124 -3.41 7.36 -6.47
C ALA A 124 -2.63 6.04 -6.52
N SER A 125 -1.80 5.85 -7.54
CA SER A 125 -0.97 4.64 -7.67
C SER A 125 0.09 4.53 -6.57
N TYR A 126 0.71 5.65 -6.18
CA TYR A 126 1.70 5.66 -5.11
C TYR A 126 1.04 5.42 -3.75
N ALA A 127 -0.13 6.01 -3.52
CA ALA A 127 -0.86 5.84 -2.28
C ALA A 127 -1.37 4.40 -2.08
N ALA A 128 -1.71 3.68 -3.16
CA ALA A 128 -2.10 2.26 -3.08
C ALA A 128 -0.93 1.32 -2.79
N GLN A 129 0.27 1.63 -3.28
CA GLN A 129 1.46 0.80 -3.02
C GLN A 129 1.89 0.81 -1.54
N PHE A 130 1.58 1.90 -0.84
CA PHE A 130 1.98 2.18 0.53
C PHE A 130 1.39 1.19 1.57
N GLN A 131 0.24 0.56 1.30
CA GLN A 131 -0.57 -0.09 2.35
C GLN A 131 -0.32 -1.61 2.58
N LYS A 132 0.93 -2.09 2.54
CA LYS A 132 1.22 -3.54 2.67
C LYS A 132 1.83 -3.97 4.02
N GLU A 133 1.06 -4.83 4.71
CA GLU A 133 1.35 -5.81 5.79
C GLU A 133 2.07 -5.36 7.10
N GLY A 134 1.54 -5.81 8.26
CA GLY A 134 2.16 -5.72 9.60
C GLY A 134 1.49 -4.75 10.60
N LEU A 135 1.98 -4.72 11.86
CA LEU A 135 1.66 -3.64 12.81
C LEU A 135 2.77 -2.59 12.77
N MET A 136 2.59 -1.56 11.94
CA MET A 136 3.57 -0.51 11.73
C MET A 136 3.13 0.77 12.44
N LEU A 137 4.00 1.36 13.25
CA LEU A 137 3.83 2.72 13.75
C LEU A 137 4.51 3.67 12.77
N GLN A 138 3.72 4.35 11.94
CA GLN A 138 4.26 5.23 10.93
C GLN A 138 3.78 6.66 11.14
N PRO A 139 4.65 7.67 11.01
CA PRO A 139 4.19 9.04 10.87
C PRO A 139 3.46 9.17 9.54
N LEU A 140 2.14 9.36 9.61
CA LEU A 140 1.29 9.62 8.46
C LEU A 140 0.91 11.09 8.42
N ILE A 141 0.77 11.59 7.21
CA ILE A 141 0.30 12.93 6.91
C ILE A 141 -1.17 12.81 6.51
N TRP A 142 -2.04 13.42 7.32
CA TRP A 142 -3.45 13.53 7.02
C TRP A 142 -3.65 14.54 5.91
N CYS A 143 -4.12 14.10 4.75
CA CYS A 143 -4.19 14.97 3.59
C CYS A 143 -5.10 16.18 3.83
N SER A 144 -6.26 15.96 4.45
CA SER A 144 -7.25 17.00 4.73
C SER A 144 -6.74 18.14 5.62
N THR A 145 -5.81 17.86 6.55
CA THR A 145 -5.34 18.82 7.55
C THR A 145 -3.85 19.16 7.42
N CYS A 146 -3.10 18.42 6.62
CA CYS A 146 -1.64 18.42 6.56
C CYS A 146 -0.96 18.19 7.92
N GLN A 147 -1.65 17.53 8.85
CA GLN A 147 -1.07 17.20 10.15
C GLN A 147 -0.31 15.88 10.08
N LYS A 148 0.90 15.88 10.61
CA LYS A 148 1.72 14.69 10.79
C LYS A 148 1.37 14.05 12.13
N GLN A 149 0.92 12.80 12.12
CA GLN A 149 0.57 12.05 13.32
C GLN A 149 1.11 10.63 13.21
N VAL A 150 1.57 10.07 14.32
CA VAL A 150 1.97 8.66 14.36
C VAL A 150 0.70 7.81 14.42
N HIS A 151 0.45 7.08 13.35
CA HIS A 151 -0.69 6.17 13.24
C HIS A 151 -0.21 4.73 13.41
N ALA A 152 -1.01 3.91 14.10
CA ALA A 152 -0.81 2.48 14.15
C ALA A 152 -1.53 1.81 13.00
N CYS A 153 -0.81 1.43 11.95
CA CYS A 153 -1.30 0.53 10.92
C CYS A 153 -1.43 -0.85 11.56
N ARG A 154 -2.64 -1.38 11.73
CA ARG A 154 -2.86 -2.66 12.43
C ARG A 154 -3.25 -3.75 11.43
N LYS A 155 -2.37 -4.73 11.23
CA LYS A 155 -2.72 -6.06 10.73
C LYS A 155 -2.47 -7.10 11.83
N SER A 156 -2.51 -8.39 11.50
CA SER A 156 -2.20 -9.47 12.44
C SER A 156 -0.79 -9.29 13.03
N LYS A 157 -0.65 -9.47 14.35
CA LYS A 157 0.66 -9.46 15.04
C LYS A 157 1.46 -10.73 14.74
N ASN A 158 0.77 -11.84 14.50
CA ASN A 158 1.39 -13.06 14.01
C ASN A 158 1.59 -12.89 12.50
N CYS A 159 2.85 -12.69 12.11
CA CYS A 159 3.26 -12.49 10.72
C CYS A 159 3.56 -13.81 9.99
N GLY A 160 3.24 -14.95 10.62
CA GLY A 160 3.33 -16.27 10.02
C GLY A 160 4.38 -17.17 10.66
N GLU A 161 4.54 -18.33 10.04
CA GLU A 161 5.43 -19.40 10.46
C GLU A 161 6.50 -19.63 9.40
N ARG A 162 7.75 -19.89 9.81
CA ARG A 162 8.90 -20.13 8.94
C ARG A 162 9.51 -21.50 9.21
N GLU A 163 9.61 -22.34 8.19
CA GLU A 163 10.30 -23.62 8.26
C GLU A 163 11.81 -23.43 8.00
N VAL A 164 12.65 -23.86 8.95
CA VAL A 164 14.11 -23.72 8.87
C VAL A 164 14.76 -25.10 8.92
N LYS A 165 15.42 -25.50 7.84
CA LYS A 165 16.20 -26.74 7.78
C LYS A 165 17.68 -26.39 7.82
N VAL A 166 18.41 -26.98 8.76
CA VAL A 166 19.85 -26.73 8.97
C VAL A 166 20.56 -28.05 9.20
N HIS A 167 21.75 -28.25 8.62
CA HIS A 167 22.49 -29.49 8.88
C HIS A 167 23.24 -29.43 10.21
N HIS A 168 23.42 -30.60 10.82
CA HIS A 168 24.24 -30.77 12.01
C HIS A 168 25.64 -30.16 11.80
N MET A 169 26.14 -29.43 12.81
CA MET A 169 27.40 -28.68 12.81
C MET A 169 27.41 -27.39 11.97
N GLU A 170 26.35 -27.06 11.24
CA GLU A 170 26.20 -25.74 10.60
C GLU A 170 25.63 -24.70 11.58
N ASP A 171 25.59 -23.45 11.15
CA ASP A 171 25.03 -22.36 11.92
C ASP A 171 23.55 -22.18 11.58
N MET A 172 22.69 -22.17 12.60
CA MET A 172 21.28 -21.81 12.43
C MET A 172 21.12 -20.31 12.56
N ILE A 173 20.41 -19.72 11.60
CA ILE A 173 20.10 -18.30 11.55
C ILE A 173 18.58 -18.14 11.51
N LEU A 174 18.01 -17.50 12.52
CA LEU A 174 16.60 -17.13 12.56
C LEU A 174 16.49 -15.62 12.37
N ASP A 175 16.05 -15.21 11.18
CA ASP A 175 15.87 -13.81 10.84
C ASP A 175 14.44 -13.35 11.12
N CYS A 176 14.28 -12.40 12.02
CA CYS A 176 13.01 -11.81 12.40
C CYS A 176 12.75 -10.46 11.73
N GLU A 177 13.69 -9.94 10.94
CA GLU A 177 13.53 -8.66 10.25
C GLU A 177 12.42 -8.75 9.18
N LEU A 178 11.57 -7.72 9.16
CA LEU A 178 10.65 -7.42 8.07
C LEU A 178 11.01 -6.06 7.48
N ASN A 179 10.71 -5.86 6.19
CA ASN A 179 11.09 -4.64 5.45
C ASN A 179 10.65 -3.34 6.18
N TRP A 180 9.51 -3.36 6.84
CA TRP A 180 8.95 -2.19 7.53
C TRP A 180 9.54 -1.94 8.93
N HIS A 181 10.33 -2.86 9.50
CA HIS A 181 10.95 -2.67 10.82
C HIS A 181 11.90 -1.47 10.83
N LYS A 182 12.65 -1.25 9.74
CA LYS A 182 13.61 -0.12 9.61
C LYS A 182 12.94 1.26 9.60
N ILE A 183 11.67 1.30 9.21
CA ILE A 183 10.91 2.54 9.00
C ILE A 183 9.81 2.75 10.05
N SER A 184 9.53 1.74 10.88
CA SER A 184 8.57 1.86 11.98
C SER A 184 9.18 2.61 13.16
N GLN A 185 8.37 3.48 13.78
CA GLN A 185 8.75 4.22 14.98
C GLN A 185 8.37 3.46 16.25
N GLY A 186 9.02 3.80 17.37
CA GLY A 186 8.63 3.26 18.68
C GLY A 186 8.81 1.74 18.82
N LEU A 187 9.70 1.13 18.03
CA LEU A 187 10.13 -0.25 18.22
C LEU A 187 11.13 -0.35 19.38
N THR A 188 11.09 -1.45 20.11
CA THR A 188 12.01 -1.71 21.22
C THR A 188 13.06 -2.75 20.83
N ASP A 189 13.04 -3.92 21.45
CA ASP A 189 14.04 -4.98 21.27
C ASP A 189 13.38 -6.19 20.61
N TYR A 190 14.17 -6.91 19.82
CA TYR A 190 13.84 -8.28 19.42
C TYR A 190 14.11 -9.20 20.60
N SER A 191 13.16 -10.08 20.88
CA SER A 191 13.25 -11.10 21.92
C SER A 191 12.98 -12.46 21.28
N PHE A 192 13.96 -13.36 21.34
CA PHE A 192 13.83 -14.71 20.84
C PHE A 192 13.57 -15.67 21.98
N TYR A 193 12.56 -16.52 21.81
CA TYR A 193 12.14 -17.51 22.77
C TYR A 193 12.27 -18.91 22.16
N ARG A 194 12.69 -19.87 22.98
CA ARG A 194 12.55 -21.29 22.70
C ARG A 194 11.19 -21.72 23.23
N VAL A 195 10.35 -22.30 22.36
CA VAL A 195 9.02 -22.80 22.72
C VAL A 195 9.10 -24.31 22.94
N TRP A 196 8.67 -24.75 24.11
CA TRP A 196 8.69 -26.15 24.52
C TRP A 196 7.34 -26.82 24.27
N LYS A 197 7.31 -28.16 24.19
CA LYS A 197 6.08 -28.94 23.92
C LYS A 197 4.98 -28.76 24.97
N ASN A 198 5.35 -28.34 26.19
CA ASN A 198 4.43 -28.01 27.27
C ASN A 198 3.90 -26.57 27.20
N ASN A 199 4.12 -25.86 26.08
CA ASN A 199 3.80 -24.44 25.86
C ASN A 199 4.49 -23.45 26.80
N SER A 200 5.49 -23.90 27.57
CA SER A 200 6.39 -22.98 28.26
C SER A 200 7.39 -22.39 27.26
N GLU A 201 7.86 -21.18 27.56
CA GLU A 201 8.84 -20.48 26.75
C GLU A 201 10.06 -20.09 27.59
N THR A 202 11.23 -20.09 26.97
CA THR A 202 12.48 -19.62 27.59
C THR A 202 13.11 -18.57 26.70
N LEU A 203 13.40 -17.38 27.26
CA LEU A 203 14.12 -16.34 26.54
C LEU A 203 15.54 -16.81 26.22
N VAL A 204 15.90 -16.78 24.93
CA VAL A 204 17.20 -17.20 24.40
C VAL A 204 18.09 -15.99 24.16
N SER A 205 17.54 -14.91 23.59
CA SER A 205 18.24 -13.65 23.37
C SER A 205 17.28 -12.48 23.42
N LYS A 206 17.81 -11.31 23.76
CA LYS A 206 17.10 -10.04 23.68
C LYS A 206 18.09 -8.94 23.29
N GLY A 207 17.77 -8.14 22.29
CA GLY A 207 18.67 -7.09 21.79
C GLY A 207 18.08 -6.30 20.63
N LYS A 208 18.91 -5.47 20.00
CA LYS A 208 18.52 -4.72 18.79
C LYS A 208 18.70 -5.53 17.52
N GLU A 209 19.42 -6.65 17.62
CA GLU A 209 19.74 -7.54 16.53
C GLU A 209 18.47 -8.32 16.10
N PRO A 210 18.05 -8.22 14.83
CA PRO A 210 16.87 -8.93 14.35
C PRO A 210 17.14 -10.41 14.08
N ILE A 211 18.36 -10.90 14.33
CA ILE A 211 18.81 -12.23 13.96
C ILE A 211 19.27 -12.97 15.22
N LEU A 212 18.77 -14.19 15.40
CA LEU A 212 19.34 -15.16 16.33
C LEU A 212 20.23 -16.14 15.57
N THR A 213 21.52 -16.16 15.90
CA THR A 213 22.48 -17.13 15.38
C THR A 213 22.86 -18.14 16.45
N LYS A 214 22.71 -19.44 16.13
CA LYS A 214 23.20 -20.54 16.94
C LYS A 214 24.25 -21.31 16.16
N THR A 215 25.51 -21.17 16.57
CA THR A 215 26.62 -21.85 15.90
C THR A 215 26.67 -23.34 16.20
N MET A 216 27.12 -24.12 15.23
CA MET A 216 27.30 -25.58 15.31
C MET A 216 26.09 -26.29 15.93
N VAL A 217 24.96 -26.24 15.24
CA VAL A 217 23.70 -26.81 15.74
C VAL A 217 23.78 -28.31 15.95
N ARG A 218 23.08 -28.78 16.99
CA ARG A 218 22.93 -30.18 17.38
C ARG A 218 21.49 -30.64 17.20
N PRO A 219 21.19 -31.95 17.12
CA PRO A 219 19.82 -32.43 17.01
C PRO A 219 18.88 -31.92 18.10
N LYS A 220 19.39 -31.68 19.32
CA LYS A 220 18.63 -31.10 20.44
C LYS A 220 18.18 -29.66 20.21
N ASP A 221 18.85 -28.93 19.32
CA ASP A 221 18.52 -27.56 18.98
C ASP A 221 17.30 -27.50 18.02
N ALA A 222 16.89 -28.62 17.42
CA ALA A 222 15.62 -28.71 16.68
C ALA A 222 14.41 -28.41 17.58
N GLY A 223 13.37 -27.80 17.02
CA GLY A 223 12.14 -27.44 17.74
C GLY A 223 11.57 -26.09 17.29
N THR A 224 10.64 -25.56 18.08
CA THR A 224 9.97 -24.31 17.77
C THR A 224 10.62 -23.14 18.49
N TYR A 225 10.82 -22.05 17.75
CA TYR A 225 11.28 -20.77 18.28
C TYR A 225 10.25 -19.70 17.96
N ARG A 226 10.20 -18.65 18.78
CA ARG A 226 9.33 -17.50 18.58
C ARG A 226 10.17 -16.25 18.69
N CYS A 227 10.10 -15.39 17.68
CA CYS A 227 10.61 -14.05 17.78
C CYS A 227 9.47 -13.09 18.12
N GLU A 228 9.75 -12.13 18.98
CA GLU A 228 8.90 -10.99 19.28
C GLU A 228 9.67 -9.69 19.11
N LEU A 229 9.18 -8.79 18.26
CA LEU A 229 9.64 -7.40 18.21
C LEU A 229 8.71 -6.55 19.08
N GLY A 230 9.25 -6.00 20.16
CA GLY A 230 8.49 -5.16 21.07
C GLY A 230 8.19 -3.77 20.50
N SER A 231 7.21 -3.09 21.12
CA SER A 231 6.88 -1.68 20.85
C SER A 231 6.74 -0.92 22.17
N ILE A 232 6.82 0.41 22.10
CA ILE A 232 6.47 1.33 23.19
C ILE A 232 4.97 1.28 23.52
N GLN A 233 4.14 0.90 22.55
CA GLN A 233 2.76 0.50 22.84
C GLN A 233 2.87 -0.89 23.45
N SER A 234 2.24 -1.15 24.59
CA SER A 234 2.38 -2.39 25.40
C SER A 234 2.12 -3.73 24.68
N SER A 235 1.80 -3.70 23.39
CA SER A 235 1.66 -4.83 22.49
C SER A 235 2.91 -4.98 21.60
N PRO A 236 3.36 -6.21 21.29
CA PRO A 236 4.41 -6.41 20.31
C PRO A 236 3.99 -5.94 18.92
N ALA A 237 4.97 -5.47 18.14
CA ALA A 237 4.82 -5.05 16.76
C ALA A 237 4.85 -6.24 15.79
N THR A 238 5.63 -7.27 16.09
CA THR A 238 5.74 -8.48 15.25
C THR A 238 5.96 -9.71 16.11
N ILE A 239 5.30 -10.79 15.73
CA ILE A 239 5.54 -12.14 16.23
C ILE A 239 5.74 -13.06 15.02
N ILE A 240 6.83 -13.81 15.01
CA ILE A 240 7.13 -14.83 13.98
C ILE A 240 7.50 -16.13 14.67
N TYR A 241 6.93 -17.24 14.22
CA TYR A 241 7.29 -18.58 14.68
C TYR A 241 8.25 -19.23 13.69
N PHE A 242 9.26 -19.93 14.19
CA PHE A 242 10.21 -20.71 13.40
C PHE A 242 10.15 -22.16 13.82
N HIS A 243 9.99 -23.06 12.86
CA HIS A 243 10.03 -24.50 13.07
C HIS A 243 11.36 -25.03 12.54
N VAL A 244 12.26 -25.36 13.46
CA VAL A 244 13.64 -25.73 13.14
C VAL A 244 13.75 -27.24 13.08
N THR A 245 14.20 -27.74 11.93
CA THR A 245 14.56 -29.14 11.71
C THR A 245 16.08 -29.25 11.52
N VAL A 246 16.74 -30.05 12.35
CA VAL A 246 18.18 -30.33 12.22
C VAL A 246 18.36 -31.61 11.41
N LEU A 247 18.96 -31.48 10.23
CA LEU A 247 19.30 -32.58 9.34
C LEU A 247 20.63 -33.23 9.74
N PRO A 248 20.90 -34.49 9.34
CA PRO A 248 22.20 -35.10 9.53
C PRO A 248 23.34 -34.25 8.96
N LYS A 249 24.55 -34.45 9.48
CA LYS A 249 25.77 -33.78 8.97
C LYS A 249 25.87 -34.07 7.48
N ARG A 250 26.24 -33.08 6.66
CA ARG A 250 26.54 -33.34 5.24
C ARG A 250 27.68 -34.35 5.16
N ILE A 251 27.48 -35.40 4.39
CA ILE A 251 28.57 -36.28 3.98
C ILE A 251 29.32 -35.46 2.94
N GLN A 252 30.50 -34.95 3.30
CA GLN A 252 31.44 -34.49 2.29
C GLN A 252 32.00 -35.75 1.64
N GLU A 253 31.58 -36.05 0.41
CA GLU A 253 32.41 -36.87 -0.46
C GLU A 253 33.66 -36.03 -0.76
N GLU A 254 34.73 -36.26 0.00
CA GLU A 254 36.07 -35.90 -0.43
C GLU A 254 36.35 -36.71 -1.70
N ILE A 255 36.19 -36.08 -2.86
CA ILE A 255 36.87 -36.57 -4.07
C ILE A 255 38.36 -36.49 -3.74
N PRO A 256 39.10 -37.61 -3.68
CA PRO A 256 40.52 -37.57 -3.39
C PRO A 256 41.20 -36.73 -4.47
N SER A 257 41.88 -35.65 -4.08
CA SER A 257 42.78 -34.94 -4.99
C SER A 257 43.78 -35.96 -5.56
N PRO A 258 43.99 -36.01 -6.89
CA PRO A 258 45.00 -36.90 -7.44
C PRO A 258 46.37 -36.41 -6.96
N ASN A 259 47.13 -37.32 -6.36
CA ASN A 259 48.51 -37.05 -5.96
C ASN A 259 49.32 -36.69 -7.21
N THR A 260 49.86 -35.47 -7.26
CA THR A 260 50.85 -35.08 -8.27
C THR A 260 52.24 -35.37 -7.72
N GLU A 261 52.84 -36.48 -8.16
CA GLU A 261 54.29 -36.67 -8.16
C GLU A 261 54.89 -35.97 -9.40
N THR A 262 56.07 -35.37 -9.21
CA THR A 262 56.78 -34.50 -10.16
C THR A 262 57.75 -35.30 -11.06
N GLN A 263 58.05 -34.73 -12.25
CA GLN A 263 59.07 -35.10 -13.27
C GLN A 263 58.58 -36.10 -14.35
N ASP A 264 58.80 -35.93 -15.66
CA ASP A 264 59.66 -35.03 -16.42
C ASP A 264 59.21 -34.98 -17.91
N GLU A 265 59.57 -33.88 -18.59
CA GLU A 265 59.99 -33.78 -20.01
C GLU A 265 59.11 -34.22 -21.22
N THR A 266 58.76 -33.20 -22.02
CA THR A 266 59.06 -33.06 -23.47
C THR A 266 57.93 -33.19 -24.53
N ALA A 267 57.78 -32.06 -25.24
CA ALA A 267 57.46 -31.84 -26.66
C ALA A 267 56.07 -32.12 -27.29
N LEU A 268 55.55 -31.03 -27.87
CA LEU A 268 55.03 -30.86 -29.23
C LEU A 268 53.89 -31.78 -29.72
N GLY A 269 52.72 -31.21 -30.03
CA GLY A 269 51.70 -31.90 -30.81
C GLY A 269 50.37 -31.17 -30.91
N GLU A 270 49.99 -30.86 -32.13
CA GLU A 270 48.84 -30.11 -32.62
C GLU A 270 47.56 -30.98 -32.70
N VAL A 271 46.42 -30.33 -32.98
CA VAL A 271 45.17 -30.87 -33.61
C VAL A 271 43.96 -31.25 -32.70
N ALA A 272 42.99 -30.32 -32.74
CA ALA A 272 41.54 -30.44 -33.04
C ALA A 272 40.54 -31.32 -32.24
N LEU A 273 39.36 -30.69 -32.06
CA LEU A 273 37.98 -31.23 -32.15
C LEU A 273 37.58 -32.34 -31.15
N ASP A 274 36.65 -32.08 -30.23
CA ASP A 274 35.21 -32.33 -30.48
C ASP A 274 34.29 -31.91 -29.32
N ARG A 275 33.08 -31.53 -29.71
CA ARG A 275 31.88 -31.23 -28.91
C ARG A 275 31.15 -32.56 -28.68
N PRO A 276 30.40 -32.72 -27.58
CA PRO A 276 28.96 -32.84 -27.79
C PRO A 276 28.13 -32.12 -26.73
N HIS A 277 27.13 -31.39 -27.23
CA HIS A 277 25.94 -31.03 -26.46
C HIS A 277 25.03 -32.25 -26.43
N THR A 278 24.38 -32.51 -25.28
CA THR A 278 23.01 -33.03 -25.31
C THR A 278 22.21 -32.38 -24.17
N THR A 279 21.16 -31.70 -24.60
CA THR A 279 20.10 -31.00 -23.88
C THR A 279 19.09 -31.99 -23.32
N THR A 280 18.51 -31.73 -22.14
CA THR A 280 17.09 -32.02 -21.90
C THR A 280 16.55 -31.19 -20.73
N ASP A 281 15.93 -30.05 -21.06
CA ASP A 281 15.00 -29.33 -20.20
C ASP A 281 13.66 -30.09 -20.14
N PHE A 282 13.09 -30.22 -18.95
CA PHE A 282 11.68 -30.60 -18.74
C PHE A 282 11.03 -29.57 -17.82
N GLU A 283 10.27 -28.65 -18.44
CA GLU A 283 9.40 -27.69 -17.77
C GLU A 283 7.93 -28.15 -17.88
N PRO A 284 7.16 -28.28 -16.78
CA PRO A 284 5.74 -28.60 -16.83
C PRO A 284 4.90 -27.34 -17.11
N GLN A 285 4.18 -27.33 -18.24
CA GLN A 285 3.28 -26.24 -18.61
C GLN A 285 2.08 -26.11 -17.66
N THR A 286 1.94 -24.94 -17.05
CA THR A 286 0.74 -24.48 -16.33
C THR A 286 -0.11 -23.61 -17.29
N PRO A 287 -1.45 -23.71 -17.29
CA PRO A 287 -2.29 -22.99 -18.25
C PRO A 287 -2.35 -21.48 -17.95
N LYS A 288 -2.21 -20.68 -19.01
CA LYS A 288 -2.07 -19.21 -18.98
C LYS A 288 -3.24 -18.48 -18.26
N PRO A 289 -2.96 -17.53 -17.35
CA PRO A 289 -3.95 -16.84 -16.51
C PRO A 289 -4.93 -15.93 -17.28
N GLU A 290 -4.61 -15.59 -18.53
CA GLU A 290 -5.42 -14.70 -19.38
C GLU A 290 -6.79 -15.31 -19.76
N GLN A 291 -6.88 -16.64 -19.87
CA GLN A 291 -8.14 -17.30 -20.24
C GLN A 291 -9.15 -17.37 -19.08
N LEU A 292 -8.66 -17.40 -17.83
CA LEU A 292 -9.52 -17.41 -16.64
C LEU A 292 -10.15 -16.03 -16.39
N LEU A 293 -9.39 -14.94 -16.59
CA LEU A 293 -9.88 -13.57 -16.47
C LEU A 293 -10.96 -13.25 -17.52
N ARG A 294 -10.74 -13.66 -18.77
CA ARG A 294 -11.71 -13.44 -19.86
C ARG A 294 -13.04 -14.18 -19.63
N ARG A 295 -12.97 -15.41 -19.10
CA ARG A 295 -14.17 -16.20 -18.74
C ARG A 295 -14.94 -15.58 -17.57
N ARG A 296 -14.22 -15.01 -16.60
CA ARG A 296 -14.82 -14.35 -15.42
C ARG A 296 -15.50 -13.03 -15.79
N LEU A 297 -14.88 -12.23 -16.66
CA LEU A 297 -15.47 -10.99 -17.19
C LEU A 297 -16.75 -11.25 -18.01
N LEU A 298 -16.76 -12.27 -18.86
CA LEU A 298 -17.97 -12.67 -19.58
C LEU A 298 -19.10 -13.08 -18.62
N GLY A 299 -18.77 -13.83 -17.57
CA GLY A 299 -19.73 -14.24 -16.54
C GLY A 299 -20.37 -13.04 -15.82
N VAL A 300 -19.57 -12.04 -15.46
CA VAL A 300 -20.05 -10.82 -14.78
C VAL A 300 -20.92 -9.97 -15.69
N LEU A 301 -20.56 -9.83 -16.97
CA LEU A 301 -21.37 -9.08 -17.95
C LEU A 301 -22.74 -9.71 -18.18
N ILE A 302 -22.81 -11.04 -18.27
CA ILE A 302 -24.06 -11.77 -18.42
C ILE A 302 -24.93 -11.59 -17.17
N TRP A 303 -24.35 -11.71 -15.97
CA TRP A 303 -25.08 -11.50 -14.72
C TRP A 303 -25.60 -10.07 -14.56
N GLY A 304 -24.79 -9.07 -14.93
CA GLY A 304 -25.20 -7.67 -14.93
C GLY A 304 -26.41 -7.43 -15.84
N LEU A 305 -26.43 -8.02 -17.03
CA LEU A 305 -27.55 -7.89 -17.97
C LEU A 305 -28.85 -8.55 -17.45
N VAL A 306 -28.72 -9.70 -16.78
CA VAL A 306 -29.87 -10.39 -16.15
C VAL A 306 -30.46 -9.55 -15.02
N VAL A 307 -29.62 -8.97 -14.15
CA VAL A 307 -30.10 -8.11 -13.05
C VAL A 307 -30.79 -6.85 -13.60
N LEU A 308 -30.24 -6.26 -14.67
CA LEU A 308 -30.81 -5.07 -15.30
C LEU A 308 -32.17 -5.37 -15.96
N THR A 309 -32.29 -6.48 -16.67
CA THR A 309 -33.55 -6.90 -17.29
C THR A 309 -34.61 -7.23 -16.25
N VAL A 310 -34.25 -7.94 -15.18
CA VAL A 310 -35.15 -8.18 -14.03
C VAL A 310 -35.57 -6.86 -13.41
N GLY A 311 -34.64 -5.95 -13.09
CA GLY A 311 -34.95 -4.64 -12.51
C GLY A 311 -35.92 -3.81 -13.35
N VAL A 312 -35.73 -3.79 -14.67
CA VAL A 312 -36.63 -3.11 -15.62
C VAL A 312 -38.01 -3.77 -15.65
N LEU A 313 -38.08 -5.10 -15.70
CA LEU A 313 -39.35 -5.85 -15.65
C LEU A 313 -40.10 -5.58 -14.34
N THR A 314 -39.39 -5.58 -13.21
CA THR A 314 -39.96 -5.26 -11.90
C THR A 314 -40.47 -3.83 -11.86
N ALA A 315 -39.69 -2.86 -12.36
CA ALA A 315 -40.12 -1.45 -12.45
C ALA A 315 -41.34 -1.25 -13.36
N ILE A 316 -41.43 -1.97 -14.49
CA ILE A 316 -42.59 -1.94 -15.40
C ILE A 316 -43.82 -2.56 -14.73
N LEU A 317 -43.66 -3.65 -13.97
CA LEU A 317 -44.76 -4.28 -13.23
C LEU A 317 -45.25 -3.40 -12.07
N PHE A 318 -44.35 -2.71 -11.35
CA PHE A 318 -44.71 -1.77 -10.30
C PHE A 318 -45.35 -0.48 -10.85
N SER A 319 -44.88 0.03 -11.99
CA SER A 319 -45.50 1.20 -12.63
C SER A 319 -46.84 0.88 -13.32
N ARG A 320 -47.06 -0.36 -13.79
CA ARG A 320 -48.37 -0.82 -14.27
C ARG A 320 -49.36 -1.12 -13.13
N SER A 321 -48.90 -1.60 -11.98
CA SER A 321 -49.76 -1.85 -10.81
C SER A 321 -50.19 -0.57 -10.08
N GLY A 322 -49.56 0.58 -10.35
CA GLY A 322 -50.05 1.89 -9.90
C GLY A 322 -51.50 2.17 -10.32
N LYS A 323 -51.93 1.69 -11.49
CA LYS A 323 -53.35 1.79 -11.93
C LYS A 323 -54.30 0.84 -11.20
N VAL A 324 -53.80 -0.25 -10.61
CA VAL A 324 -54.61 -1.21 -9.85
C VAL A 324 -54.73 -0.78 -8.38
N VAL A 325 -53.67 -0.19 -7.82
CA VAL A 325 -53.67 0.33 -6.45
C VAL A 325 -54.60 1.54 -6.32
N ASP A 326 -54.66 2.43 -7.32
CA ASP A 326 -55.61 3.55 -7.34
C ASP A 326 -57.08 3.10 -7.44
N PHE A 327 -57.36 1.96 -8.09
CA PHE A 327 -58.70 1.39 -8.17
C PHE A 327 -59.18 0.75 -6.86
N ILE A 328 -58.26 0.23 -6.04
CA ILE A 328 -58.59 -0.32 -4.72
C ILE A 328 -58.77 0.82 -3.71
N LYS A 329 -57.99 1.90 -3.81
CA LYS A 329 -58.09 3.05 -2.91
C LYS A 329 -59.38 3.86 -3.13
N SER A 330 -59.88 3.95 -4.36
CA SER A 330 -61.16 4.62 -4.65
C SER A 330 -62.38 3.83 -4.12
N ARG A 331 -62.28 2.50 -4.00
CA ARG A 331 -63.36 1.67 -3.43
C ARG A 331 -63.44 1.68 -1.90
N PHE A 332 -62.33 1.94 -1.21
CA PHE A 332 -62.30 2.00 0.27
C PHE A 332 -62.56 3.40 0.86
N SER A 333 -62.54 4.46 0.04
CA SER A 333 -62.85 5.83 0.50
C SER A 333 -64.35 6.17 0.55
N SER A 334 -65.23 5.27 0.09
CA SER A 334 -66.69 5.49 0.01
C SER A 334 -67.48 4.84 1.17
N GLY A 335 -66.83 4.57 2.30
CA GLY A 335 -67.43 3.77 3.40
C GLY A 335 -67.33 4.38 4.80
N SER A 336 -67.21 5.70 4.95
CA SER A 336 -67.31 6.35 6.27
C SER A 336 -67.92 7.74 6.19
N ARG A 337 -69.25 7.77 6.07
CA ARG A 337 -70.14 8.84 6.54
C ARG A 337 -71.61 8.39 6.39
N ALA A 338 -72.20 7.87 7.46
CA ALA A 338 -73.61 8.05 7.82
C ALA A 338 -73.94 7.24 9.10
N ALA A 339 -74.69 7.89 9.99
CA ALA A 339 -75.22 7.49 11.29
C ALA A 339 -74.25 7.55 12.48
#